data_AF-A0A8H3ZZJ7-F1
#
_entry.id   AF-A0A8H3ZZJ7-F1
#
_cell.length_a   1.000
_cell.length_b   1.000
_cell.length_c   1.000
_cell.angle_alpha   90.00
_cell.angle_beta   90.00
_cell.angle_gamma   90.00
#
_symmetry.space_group_name_H-M   'P 1'
#
loop_
_entity.id
_entity.type
_entity.pdbx_description
1 polymer ?
#
loop_
_entity_poly.entity_id
_entity_poly.type
_entity_poly.pdbx_seq_one_letter_code
_entity_poly.pdbx_strand_id
1 'polypeptide(L)'
;ISFFDEKDNSIGVLTSKLSLDAAHVHCLTGATIGNILQIIATMIACIIVAFVIGWKMTLLVKSVANIRTVASLTREEDLLKIYHNLLEKSVRQVFNDAFWPSITFAFGHCTEFLTFTLAFWYGNIKHGQYVALVGPSGSGKSTTISLLERFLNYPRSIRENILFGCKSEQIPAEDDIIKICREANIHDFISGLPEGYDTIVGGKGAQLSGGQKQRIAIARALIRNPKILLLDEATSALDPEAEKVIQNSL
;
A
#
# COMPACT_ATOMS: atom_id res chain seq x y z
N ILE A 1 -1.76 -2.11 2.74
CA ILE A 1 -2.94 -1.25 3.01
C ILE A 1 -2.57 -0.10 3.94
N SER A 2 -1.74 -0.34 4.97
CA SER A 2 -1.08 0.70 5.80
C SER A 2 -0.58 1.95 5.03
N PHE A 3 0.02 1.78 3.85
CA PHE A 3 0.42 2.90 2.99
C PHE A 3 -0.72 3.87 2.64
N PHE A 4 -1.94 3.39 2.37
CA PHE A 4 -3.11 4.23 2.05
C PHE A 4 -3.87 4.73 3.29
N ASP A 5 -3.49 4.25 4.48
CA ASP A 5 -4.07 4.68 5.76
C ASP A 5 -3.35 5.94 6.30
N GLU A 6 -2.15 6.26 5.78
CA GLU A 6 -1.48 7.53 6.03
C GLU A 6 -2.28 8.68 5.40
N LYS A 7 -2.50 9.75 6.18
CA LYS A 7 -3.26 10.94 5.73
C LYS A 7 -2.70 11.57 4.45
N ASP A 8 -1.40 11.43 4.22
CA ASP A 8 -0.70 11.97 3.06
C ASP A 8 -0.89 11.13 1.79
N ASN A 9 -1.38 9.90 1.91
CA ASN A 9 -1.58 8.95 0.81
C ASN A 9 -3.08 8.73 0.51
N SER A 10 -3.90 9.76 0.77
CA SER A 10 -5.29 9.75 0.36
C SER A 10 -5.42 9.74 -1.17
N ILE A 11 -6.51 9.16 -1.69
CA ILE A 11 -6.72 8.98 -3.14
C ILE A 11 -6.64 10.30 -3.90
N GLY A 12 -7.16 11.39 -3.33
CA GLY A 12 -7.07 12.73 -3.93
C GLY A 12 -5.64 13.27 -3.96
N VAL A 13 -4.88 13.08 -2.88
CA VAL A 13 -3.47 13.52 -2.80
C VAL A 13 -2.61 12.70 -3.75
N LEU A 14 -2.78 11.38 -3.81
CA LEU A 14 -2.03 10.52 -4.74
C LEU A 14 -2.34 10.83 -6.20
N THR A 15 -3.60 11.10 -6.57
CA THR A 15 -3.97 11.45 -7.94
C THR A 15 -3.38 12.79 -8.36
N SER A 16 -3.43 13.77 -7.45
CA SER A 16 -2.80 15.09 -7.61
C SER A 16 -1.28 14.95 -7.75
N LYS A 17 -0.64 14.19 -6.85
CA LYS A 17 0.80 13.98 -6.80
C LYS A 17 1.30 13.24 -8.05
N LEU A 18 0.57 12.23 -8.54
CA LEU A 18 0.92 11.54 -9.78
C LEU A 18 0.86 12.49 -10.98
N SER A 19 -0.16 13.36 -11.04
CA SER A 19 -0.32 14.34 -12.11
C SER A 19 0.74 15.45 -12.05
N LEU A 20 1.06 15.93 -10.84
CA LEU A 20 2.06 16.97 -10.63
C LEU A 20 3.47 16.45 -10.87
N ASP A 21 3.83 15.30 -10.31
CA ASP A 21 5.16 14.72 -10.45
C ASP A 21 5.45 14.38 -11.92
N ALA A 22 4.46 13.84 -12.65
CA ALA A 22 4.59 13.60 -14.09
C ALA A 22 4.82 14.91 -14.88
N ALA A 23 4.09 15.98 -14.54
CA ALA A 23 4.27 17.29 -15.17
C ALA A 23 5.63 17.92 -14.83
N HIS A 24 6.09 17.80 -13.59
CA HIS A 24 7.39 18.32 -13.14
C HIS A 24 8.55 17.59 -13.84
N VAL A 25 8.48 16.26 -13.95
CA VAL A 25 9.48 15.47 -14.69
C VAL A 25 9.49 15.85 -16.16
N HIS A 26 8.33 16.05 -16.78
CA HIS A 26 8.25 16.49 -18.18
C HIS A 26 8.86 17.88 -18.39
N CYS A 27 8.58 18.85 -17.51
CA CYS A 27 9.15 20.20 -17.57
C CYS A 27 10.68 20.21 -17.35
N LEU A 28 11.17 19.41 -16.39
CA LEU A 28 12.60 19.24 -16.12
C LEU A 28 13.33 18.53 -17.27
N THR A 29 12.66 17.66 -18.00
CA THR A 29 13.29 16.96 -19.13
C THR A 29 13.32 17.84 -20.37
N GLY A 30 12.25 18.59 -20.67
CA GLY A 30 12.20 19.42 -21.88
C GLY A 30 13.00 20.71 -21.79
N ALA A 31 12.65 21.60 -20.85
CA ALA A 31 13.14 22.98 -20.84
C ALA A 31 14.59 23.09 -20.36
N THR A 32 14.95 22.34 -19.33
CA THR A 32 16.30 22.36 -18.75
C THR A 32 17.33 21.72 -19.67
N ILE A 33 17.01 20.61 -20.34
CA ILE A 33 17.89 20.01 -21.35
C ILE A 33 18.06 20.97 -22.54
N GLY A 34 16.98 21.62 -22.98
CA GLY A 34 17.04 22.64 -24.02
C GLY A 34 17.97 23.81 -23.66
N ASN A 35 17.84 24.36 -22.46
CA ASN A 35 18.69 25.45 -21.98
C ASN A 35 20.16 25.03 -21.85
N ILE A 36 20.44 23.82 -21.35
CA ILE A 36 21.80 23.29 -21.26
C ILE A 36 22.41 23.15 -22.66
N LEU A 37 21.66 22.59 -23.61
CA LEU A 37 22.12 22.42 -24.99
C LEU A 37 22.39 23.79 -25.65
N GLN A 38 21.54 24.79 -25.39
CA GLN A 38 21.71 26.16 -25.88
C GLN A 38 22.96 26.82 -25.27
N ILE A 39 23.21 26.67 -23.97
CA ILE A 39 24.41 27.21 -23.31
C ILE A 39 25.67 26.57 -23.89
N ILE A 40 25.66 25.26 -24.13
CA ILE A 40 26.80 24.55 -24.73
C ILE A 40 27.03 25.04 -26.17
N ALA A 41 25.98 25.13 -26.98
CA ALA A 41 26.07 25.58 -28.37
C ALA A 41 26.59 27.03 -28.48
N THR A 42 26.09 27.93 -27.63
CA THR A 42 26.53 29.33 -27.59
C THR A 42 27.97 29.44 -27.09
N MET A 43 28.37 28.64 -26.09
CA MET A 43 29.76 28.60 -25.61
C MET A 43 30.73 28.14 -26.72
N ILE A 44 30.37 27.11 -27.50
CA ILE A 44 31.16 26.64 -28.63
C ILE A 44 31.26 27.72 -29.72
N ALA A 45 30.15 28.37 -30.06
CA ALA A 45 30.13 29.45 -31.04
C ALA A 45 31.03 30.63 -30.63
N CYS A 46 30.95 31.06 -29.37
CA CYS A 46 31.82 32.10 -28.82
C CYS A 46 33.31 31.72 -28.88
N ILE A 47 33.64 30.46 -28.61
CA ILE A 47 35.01 29.95 -28.74
C ILE A 47 35.48 30.03 -30.19
N ILE A 48 34.67 29.56 -31.15
CA ILE A 48 35.02 29.59 -32.59
C ILE A 48 35.27 31.03 -33.06
N VAL A 49 34.35 31.95 -32.75
CA VAL A 49 34.49 33.37 -33.11
C VAL A 49 35.74 33.99 -32.48
N ALA A 50 36.02 33.69 -31.21
CA ALA A 50 37.22 34.19 -30.52
C ALA A 50 38.52 33.70 -31.19
N PHE A 51 38.57 32.43 -31.62
CA PHE A 51 39.72 31.87 -32.32
C PHE A 51 39.92 32.48 -33.72
N VAL A 52 38.84 32.82 -34.43
CA VAL A 52 38.89 33.47 -35.75
C VAL A 52 39.40 34.91 -35.65
N ILE A 53 38.98 35.66 -34.63
CA ILE A 53 39.37 37.07 -34.45
C ILE A 53 40.80 37.21 -33.89
N GLY A 54 41.24 36.29 -33.02
CA GLY A 54 42.57 36.42 -32.40
C GLY A 54 43.00 35.22 -31.58
N TRP A 55 43.53 34.19 -32.25
CA TRP A 55 43.95 32.92 -31.66
C TRP A 55 44.93 33.02 -30.47
N LYS A 56 45.80 34.04 -30.44
CA LYS A 56 46.80 34.22 -29.36
C LYS A 56 46.17 34.69 -28.03
N MET A 57 45.18 35.59 -28.09
CA MET A 57 44.52 36.11 -26.88
C MET A 57 43.55 35.09 -26.27
N THR A 58 42.89 34.29 -27.11
CA THR A 58 41.96 33.24 -26.67
C THR A 58 42.66 32.12 -25.90
N LEU A 59 43.90 31.76 -26.30
CA LEU A 59 44.71 30.77 -25.58
C LEU A 59 45.06 31.22 -24.17
N LEU A 60 45.46 32.48 -24.00
CA LEU A 60 45.82 33.06 -22.70
C LEU A 60 44.63 33.00 -21.70
N VAL A 61 43.45 33.42 -22.15
CA VAL A 61 42.23 33.45 -21.31
C VAL A 61 41.81 32.05 -20.88
N LYS A 62 41.90 31.05 -21.77
CA LYS A 62 41.58 29.65 -21.44
C LYS A 62 42.52 29.05 -20.40
N SER A 63 43.82 29.35 -20.47
CA SER A 63 44.80 28.83 -19.50
C SER A 63 44.60 29.37 -18.08
N VAL A 64 44.26 30.66 -17.93
CA VAL A 64 44.02 31.29 -16.62
C VAL A 64 42.77 30.71 -15.92
N ALA A 65 41.71 30.42 -16.69
CA ALA A 65 40.49 29.81 -16.15
C ALA A 65 40.74 28.42 -15.53
N ASN A 66 41.57 27.59 -16.19
CA ASN A 66 41.92 26.26 -15.68
C ASN A 66 42.75 26.33 -14.40
N ILE A 67 43.68 27.28 -14.30
CA ILE A 67 44.51 27.47 -13.11
C ILE A 67 43.66 27.83 -11.88
N ARG A 68 42.65 28.70 -12.05
CA ARG A 68 41.71 29.07 -10.98
C ARG A 68 40.91 27.86 -10.47
N THR A 69 40.45 26.98 -11.36
CA THR A 69 39.69 25.78 -11.01
C THR A 69 40.56 24.78 -10.24
N VAL A 70 41.80 24.56 -10.68
CA VAL A 70 42.75 23.66 -10.01
C VAL A 70 43.17 24.20 -8.64
N ALA A 71 43.40 25.52 -8.51
CA ALA A 71 43.72 26.16 -7.24
C ALA A 71 42.59 26.05 -6.19
N SER A 72 41.32 25.99 -6.64
CA SER A 72 40.17 25.75 -5.75
C SER A 72 40.14 24.32 -5.20
N LEU A 73 40.57 23.34 -5.99
CA LEU A 73 40.56 21.92 -5.63
C LEU A 73 41.73 21.54 -4.71
N THR A 74 42.82 22.30 -4.71
CA THR A 74 44.03 21.97 -3.93
C THR A 74 43.89 22.29 -2.43
N ARG A 75 42.86 23.04 -2.02
CA ARG A 75 42.63 23.49 -0.63
C ARG A 75 41.71 22.58 0.18
N GLU A 76 41.26 21.47 -0.41
CA GLU A 76 40.25 20.56 0.13
C GLU A 76 40.79 19.64 1.24
N GLU A 77 42.04 19.18 1.12
CA GLU A 77 42.64 18.24 2.09
C GLU A 77 42.87 18.85 3.48
N ASP A 78 43.21 20.14 3.55
CA ASP A 78 43.43 20.84 4.82
C ASP A 78 42.13 21.07 5.59
N LEU A 79 41.05 21.37 4.86
CA LEU A 79 39.70 21.51 5.43
C LEU A 79 39.20 20.16 5.97
N LEU A 80 39.42 19.07 5.24
CA LEU A 80 39.05 17.72 5.69
C LEU A 80 39.76 17.30 6.97
N LYS A 81 41.06 17.60 7.11
CA LYS A 81 41.81 17.30 8.35
C LYS A 81 41.29 18.08 9.55
N ILE A 82 40.99 19.36 9.40
CA ILE A 82 40.43 20.20 10.48
C ILE A 82 39.02 19.70 10.86
N TYR A 83 38.20 19.38 9.87
CA TYR A 83 36.84 18.90 10.08
C TYR A 83 36.80 17.52 10.77
N HIS A 84 37.69 16.60 10.37
CA HIS A 84 37.81 15.27 10.98
C HIS A 84 38.18 15.34 12.46
N ASN A 85 39.14 16.21 12.80
CA ASN A 85 39.62 16.38 14.18
C ASN A 85 38.59 17.05 15.11
N LEU A 86 37.72 17.91 14.56
CA LEU A 86 36.61 18.52 15.30
C LEU A 86 35.44 17.56 15.51
N LEU A 87 35.19 16.67 14.53
CA LEU A 87 34.08 15.72 14.58
C LEU A 87 34.37 14.50 15.46
N GLU A 88 35.61 14.03 15.57
CA GLU A 88 35.93 12.77 16.26
C GLU A 88 35.44 12.76 17.73
N LYS A 89 35.57 13.90 18.44
CA LYS A 89 35.06 14.05 19.80
C LYS A 89 33.53 14.02 19.88
N SER A 90 32.87 14.70 18.94
CA SER A 90 31.40 14.76 18.90
C SER A 90 30.79 13.40 18.52
N VAL A 91 31.38 12.70 17.55
CA VAL A 91 30.94 11.37 17.10
C VAL A 91 31.04 10.35 18.22
N ARG A 92 32.12 10.35 19.01
CA ARG A 92 32.28 9.39 20.11
C ARG A 92 31.29 9.60 21.25
N GLN A 93 30.92 10.86 21.51
CA GLN A 93 29.93 11.19 22.52
C GLN A 93 28.51 10.80 22.06
N VAL A 94 28.14 11.16 20.83
CA VAL A 94 26.85 10.77 20.23
C VAL A 94 26.72 9.24 20.16
N PHE A 95 27.81 8.53 19.84
CA PHE A 95 27.80 7.08 19.82
C PHE A 95 27.46 6.50 21.19
N ASN A 96 28.10 6.95 22.27
CA ASN A 96 27.80 6.45 23.62
C ASN A 96 26.39 6.82 24.09
N ASP A 97 25.93 8.04 23.79
CA ASP A 97 24.59 8.50 24.16
C ASP A 97 23.48 7.76 23.39
N ALA A 98 23.75 7.30 22.17
CA ALA A 98 22.79 6.53 21.36
C ALA A 98 22.88 5.01 21.62
N PHE A 99 24.06 4.48 21.89
CA PHE A 99 24.31 3.04 21.95
C PHE A 99 23.60 2.36 23.12
N TRP A 100 23.71 2.92 24.33
CA TRP A 100 23.09 2.34 25.53
C TRP A 100 21.55 2.36 25.48
N PRO A 101 20.90 3.47 25.09
CA PRO A 101 19.45 3.48 24.88
C PRO A 101 18.99 2.56 23.75
N SER A 102 19.78 2.39 22.69
CA SER A 102 19.42 1.49 21.58
C SER A 102 19.44 0.02 22.02
N ILE A 103 20.40 -0.38 22.87
CA ILE A 103 20.45 -1.74 23.42
C ILE A 103 19.28 -1.99 24.37
N THR A 104 18.97 -1.05 25.27
CA THR A 104 17.84 -1.22 26.20
C THR A 104 16.50 -1.24 25.47
N PHE A 105 16.34 -0.42 24.42
CA PHE A 105 15.18 -0.43 23.55
C PHE A 105 15.06 -1.75 22.76
N ALA A 106 16.15 -2.22 22.16
CA ALA A 106 16.18 -3.50 21.45
C ALA A 106 15.86 -4.68 22.36
N PHE A 107 16.36 -4.66 23.61
CA PHE A 107 16.06 -5.69 24.60
C PHE A 107 14.57 -5.68 24.97
N GLY A 108 13.99 -4.50 25.22
CA GLY A 108 12.55 -4.34 25.48
C GLY A 108 11.67 -4.93 24.37
N HIS A 109 11.99 -4.63 23.11
CA HIS A 109 11.27 -5.20 21.96
C HIS A 109 11.48 -6.71 21.81
N CYS A 110 12.68 -7.24 22.10
CA CYS A 110 12.90 -8.69 22.08
C CYS A 110 12.05 -9.41 23.12
N THR A 111 11.91 -8.85 24.33
CA THR A 111 11.03 -9.42 25.36
C THR A 111 9.55 -9.42 24.97
N GLU A 112 9.08 -8.39 24.28
CA GLU A 112 7.70 -8.31 23.77
C GLU A 112 7.44 -9.33 22.65
N PHE A 113 8.39 -9.51 21.74
CA PHE A 113 8.29 -10.56 20.72
C PHE A 113 8.32 -11.97 21.33
N LEU A 114 9.10 -12.18 22.39
CA LEU A 114 9.16 -13.47 23.09
C LEU A 114 7.83 -13.80 23.76
N THR A 115 7.15 -12.84 24.40
CA THR A 115 5.85 -13.07 25.03
C THR A 115 4.77 -13.39 24.00
N PHE A 116 4.75 -12.71 22.84
CA PHE A 116 3.84 -13.08 21.75
C PHE A 116 4.12 -14.46 21.18
N THR A 117 5.39 -14.81 21.01
CA THR A 117 5.78 -16.15 20.51
C THR A 117 5.37 -17.24 21.49
N LEU A 118 5.56 -17.03 22.80
CA LEU A 118 5.13 -17.96 23.84
C LEU A 118 3.61 -18.08 23.92
N ALA A 119 2.88 -16.95 23.83
CA ALA A 119 1.42 -16.96 23.80
C ALA A 119 0.87 -17.75 22.60
N PHE A 120 1.50 -17.60 21.43
CA PHE A 120 1.12 -18.34 20.23
C PHE A 120 1.49 -19.83 20.32
N TRP A 121 2.63 -20.16 20.93
CA TRP A 121 3.06 -21.55 21.12
C TRP A 121 2.18 -22.32 22.11
N TYR A 122 1.74 -21.68 23.20
CA TYR A 122 0.78 -22.26 24.14
C TYR A 122 -0.66 -22.25 23.58
N GLY A 123 -1.00 -21.29 22.73
CA GLY A 123 -2.28 -21.20 22.02
C GLY A 123 -2.37 -22.11 20.80
N ASN A 124 -2.21 -23.43 20.96
CA ASN A 124 -2.40 -24.38 19.86
C ASN A 124 -3.89 -24.48 19.48
N ILE A 125 -4.28 -23.79 18.41
CA ILE A 125 -5.63 -23.89 17.82
C ILE A 125 -5.70 -25.19 17.01
N LYS A 126 -6.57 -26.12 17.42
CA LYS A 126 -6.82 -27.37 16.69
C LYS A 126 -7.78 -27.13 15.53
N HIS A 127 -7.67 -27.95 14.48
CA HIS A 127 -8.54 -27.86 13.31
C HIS A 127 -10.03 -28.02 13.73
N GLY A 128 -10.88 -27.08 13.34
CA GLY A 128 -12.31 -27.05 13.70
C GLY A 128 -12.66 -26.30 15.00
N GLN A 129 -11.71 -25.66 15.67
CA GLN A 129 -12.01 -24.81 16.83
C GLN A 129 -12.35 -23.36 16.41
N TYR A 130 -13.43 -22.82 16.96
CA TYR A 130 -13.80 -21.41 16.81
C TYR A 130 -12.94 -20.55 17.73
N VAL A 131 -12.34 -19.50 17.17
CA VAL A 131 -11.52 -18.53 17.91
C VAL A 131 -12.16 -17.16 17.79
N ALA A 132 -12.59 -16.61 18.92
CA ALA A 132 -13.17 -15.27 18.98
C ALA A 132 -12.06 -14.24 19.25
N LEU A 133 -11.92 -13.27 18.34
CA LEU A 133 -11.08 -12.09 18.55
C LEU A 133 -11.87 -11.03 19.33
N VAL A 134 -11.74 -11.07 20.66
CA VAL A 134 -12.37 -10.08 21.55
C VAL A 134 -11.34 -9.03 21.93
N GLY A 135 -11.71 -7.75 21.84
CA GLY A 135 -10.84 -6.66 22.29
C GLY A 135 -11.64 -5.41 22.64
N PRO A 136 -11.06 -4.43 23.34
CA PRO A 136 -11.72 -3.18 23.67
C PRO A 136 -12.20 -2.40 22.43
N SER A 137 -13.21 -1.54 22.60
CA SER A 137 -13.72 -0.68 21.52
C SER A 137 -12.58 0.18 20.94
N GLY A 138 -12.45 0.23 19.62
CA GLY A 138 -11.38 0.97 18.93
C GLY A 138 -10.09 0.18 18.63
N SER A 139 -9.99 -1.10 18.98
CA SER A 139 -8.78 -1.92 18.71
C SER A 139 -8.57 -2.35 17.24
N GLY A 140 -9.29 -1.74 16.28
CA GLY A 140 -9.11 -2.00 14.83
C GLY A 140 -9.78 -3.26 14.27
N LYS A 141 -10.64 -3.96 15.04
CA LYS A 141 -11.43 -5.13 14.58
C LYS A 141 -12.25 -4.77 13.34
N SER A 142 -13.16 -3.81 13.48
CA SER A 142 -14.05 -3.35 12.41
C SER A 142 -13.30 -2.70 11.23
N THR A 143 -12.13 -2.07 11.47
CA THR A 143 -11.31 -1.45 10.41
C THR A 143 -10.68 -2.50 9.48
N THR A 144 -10.27 -3.65 10.03
CA THR A 144 -9.70 -4.76 9.26
C THR A 144 -10.77 -5.42 8.36
N ILE A 145 -12.04 -5.43 8.80
CA ILE A 145 -13.18 -5.99 8.05
C ILE A 145 -13.84 -4.98 7.10
N SER A 146 -13.78 -3.67 7.39
CA SER A 146 -14.24 -2.63 6.45
C SER A 146 -13.55 -2.74 5.08
N LEU A 147 -12.31 -3.25 5.08
CA LEU A 147 -11.55 -3.55 3.85
C LEU A 147 -12.10 -4.77 3.09
N LEU A 148 -12.77 -5.70 3.78
CA LEU A 148 -13.39 -6.91 3.23
C LEU A 148 -14.81 -6.62 2.70
N GLU A 149 -15.62 -5.83 3.41
CA GLU A 149 -16.96 -5.42 2.97
C GLU A 149 -16.95 -4.50 1.73
N ARG A 150 -15.87 -3.74 1.53
CA ARG A 150 -15.71 -2.82 0.39
C ARG A 150 -15.81 -3.52 -0.98
N PHE A 151 -15.65 -4.84 -1.03
CA PHE A 151 -15.75 -5.65 -2.25
C PHE A 151 -17.18 -6.02 -2.69
N LEU A 152 -18.24 -5.65 -1.94
CA LEU A 152 -19.64 -5.91 -2.34
C LEU A 152 -20.31 -4.74 -3.07
N ASN A 153 -19.66 -3.58 -3.14
CA ASN A 153 -20.22 -2.39 -3.80
C ASN A 153 -19.92 -2.30 -5.31
N TYR A 154 -19.50 -3.39 -5.95
CA TYR A 154 -19.28 -3.40 -7.40
C TYR A 154 -20.59 -3.65 -8.15
N PRO A 155 -20.95 -2.79 -9.14
CA PRO A 155 -22.12 -2.98 -9.98
C PRO A 155 -21.93 -4.19 -10.92
N ARG A 156 -22.29 -5.37 -10.44
CA ARG A 156 -22.13 -6.68 -11.11
C ARG A 156 -23.32 -7.58 -10.79
N SER A 157 -23.47 -8.69 -11.50
CA SER A 157 -24.51 -9.67 -11.17
C SER A 157 -24.25 -10.32 -9.80
N ILE A 158 -25.29 -10.86 -9.17
CA ILE A 158 -25.15 -11.62 -7.91
C ILE A 158 -24.20 -12.81 -8.13
N ARG A 159 -24.33 -13.50 -9.27
CA ARG A 159 -23.42 -14.59 -9.66
C ARG A 159 -21.96 -14.14 -9.69
N GLU A 160 -21.65 -13.06 -10.39
CA GLU A 160 -20.28 -12.54 -10.47
C GLU A 160 -19.73 -12.11 -9.11
N ASN A 161 -20.61 -11.59 -8.25
CA ASN A 161 -20.26 -11.24 -6.88
C ASN A 161 -19.89 -12.48 -6.06
N ILE A 162 -20.59 -13.61 -6.21
CA ILE A 162 -20.27 -14.85 -5.50
C ILE A 162 -18.97 -15.47 -6.06
N LEU A 163 -18.87 -15.56 -7.39
CA LEU A 163 -17.71 -16.11 -8.10
C LEU A 163 -16.42 -15.33 -7.88
N PHE A 164 -16.50 -14.07 -7.46
CA PHE A 164 -15.31 -13.28 -7.07
C PHE A 164 -14.50 -13.94 -5.94
N GLY A 165 -15.10 -14.84 -5.16
CA GLY A 165 -14.41 -15.65 -4.15
C GLY A 165 -13.56 -16.79 -4.72
N CYS A 166 -13.78 -17.21 -5.97
CA CYS A 166 -13.06 -18.29 -6.62
C CYS A 166 -11.71 -17.85 -7.20
N LYS A 167 -10.76 -18.78 -7.25
CA LYS A 167 -9.55 -18.60 -8.04
C LYS A 167 -9.91 -18.75 -9.52
N SER A 168 -9.30 -17.94 -10.39
CA SER A 168 -9.63 -17.82 -11.83
C SER A 168 -9.61 -19.13 -12.65
N GLU A 169 -9.14 -20.24 -12.07
CA GLU A 169 -8.95 -21.53 -12.72
C GLU A 169 -10.05 -22.56 -12.40
N GLN A 170 -10.98 -22.25 -11.48
CA GLN A 170 -12.09 -23.14 -11.12
C GLN A 170 -13.41 -22.36 -11.22
N ILE A 171 -14.15 -22.61 -12.30
CA ILE A 171 -15.54 -22.18 -12.42
C ILE A 171 -16.39 -23.31 -11.81
N PRO A 172 -17.00 -23.11 -10.63
CA PRO A 172 -17.84 -24.12 -10.01
C PRO A 172 -19.07 -24.40 -10.87
N ALA A 173 -19.61 -25.61 -10.78
CA ALA A 173 -20.86 -25.96 -11.45
C ALA A 173 -22.02 -25.15 -10.85
N GLU A 174 -23.08 -24.93 -11.63
CA GLU A 174 -24.24 -24.15 -11.19
C GLU A 174 -24.87 -24.76 -9.92
N ASP A 175 -24.87 -26.09 -9.82
CA ASP A 175 -25.38 -26.83 -8.65
C ASP A 175 -24.58 -26.52 -7.37
N ASP A 176 -23.27 -26.30 -7.48
CA ASP A 176 -22.42 -25.94 -6.34
C ASP A 176 -22.75 -24.54 -5.84
N ILE A 177 -22.96 -23.59 -6.76
CA ILE A 177 -23.37 -22.21 -6.44
C ILE A 177 -24.72 -22.23 -5.71
N ILE A 178 -25.68 -23.01 -6.19
CA ILE A 178 -27.00 -23.15 -5.57
C ILE A 178 -26.87 -23.75 -4.16
N LYS A 179 -26.08 -24.82 -4.01
CA LYS A 179 -25.85 -25.46 -2.71
C LYS A 179 -25.28 -24.49 -1.69
N ILE A 180 -24.24 -23.74 -2.05
CA ILE A 180 -23.62 -22.74 -1.18
C ILE A 180 -24.59 -21.60 -0.85
N CYS A 181 -25.41 -21.17 -1.80
CA CYS A 181 -26.42 -20.15 -1.56
C CYS A 181 -27.54 -20.63 -0.62
N ARG A 182 -27.82 -21.93 -0.58
CA ARG A 182 -28.74 -22.53 0.41
C ARG A 182 -28.10 -22.57 1.79
N GLU A 183 -26.82 -22.96 1.88
CA GLU A 183 -26.05 -22.92 3.13
C GLU A 183 -25.94 -21.50 3.71
N ALA A 184 -25.81 -20.49 2.85
CA ALA A 184 -25.83 -19.07 3.24
C ALA A 184 -27.25 -18.50 3.44
N ASN A 185 -28.30 -19.31 3.30
CA ASN A 185 -29.71 -18.92 3.44
C ASN A 185 -30.11 -17.70 2.59
N ILE A 186 -29.67 -17.65 1.32
CA ILE A 186 -29.96 -16.54 0.39
C ILE A 186 -30.59 -17.03 -0.93
N HIS A 187 -30.57 -18.34 -1.19
CA HIS A 187 -31.10 -18.93 -2.42
C HIS A 187 -32.58 -18.59 -2.68
N ASP A 188 -33.44 -18.66 -1.67
CA ASP A 188 -34.88 -18.39 -1.84
C ASP A 188 -35.14 -16.93 -2.20
N PHE A 189 -34.37 -16.02 -1.62
CA PHE A 189 -34.41 -14.60 -1.97
C PHE A 189 -33.93 -14.36 -3.40
N ILE A 190 -32.78 -14.92 -3.79
CA ILE A 190 -32.24 -14.77 -5.14
C ILE A 190 -33.21 -15.34 -6.17
N SER A 191 -33.81 -16.50 -5.91
CA SER A 191 -34.78 -17.14 -6.81
C SER A 191 -36.08 -16.37 -6.95
N GLY A 192 -36.41 -15.50 -5.98
CA GLY A 192 -37.55 -14.59 -6.06
C GLY A 192 -37.29 -13.29 -6.84
N LEU A 193 -36.05 -13.03 -7.27
CA LEU A 193 -35.72 -11.86 -8.08
C LEU A 193 -36.09 -12.09 -9.56
N PRO A 194 -36.46 -11.05 -10.33
CA PRO A 194 -36.88 -11.19 -11.72
C PRO A 194 -35.85 -11.88 -12.62
N GLU A 195 -34.56 -11.60 -12.40
CA GLU A 195 -33.42 -12.13 -13.16
C GLU A 195 -32.62 -13.16 -12.35
N GLY A 196 -33.15 -13.60 -11.20
CA GLY A 196 -32.48 -14.58 -10.34
C GLY A 196 -31.04 -14.18 -9.98
N TYR A 197 -30.11 -15.11 -10.24
CA TYR A 197 -28.66 -14.93 -10.04
C TYR A 197 -28.00 -13.89 -10.95
N ASP A 198 -28.64 -13.55 -12.08
CA ASP A 198 -28.13 -12.57 -13.04
C ASP A 198 -28.57 -11.13 -12.70
N THR A 199 -29.36 -10.95 -11.62
CA THR A 199 -29.73 -9.63 -11.11
C THR A 199 -28.50 -8.78 -10.79
N ILE A 200 -28.42 -7.58 -11.35
CA ILE A 200 -27.33 -6.62 -11.11
C ILE A 200 -27.57 -5.91 -9.78
N VAL A 201 -26.55 -5.88 -8.91
CA VAL A 201 -26.62 -5.26 -7.58
C VAL A 201 -25.62 -4.11 -7.44
N GLY A 202 -25.99 -3.06 -6.71
CA GLY A 202 -25.14 -1.88 -6.44
C GLY A 202 -25.31 -0.74 -7.47
N GLY A 203 -24.85 0.48 -7.15
CA GLY A 203 -24.81 1.66 -8.04
C GLY A 203 -26.13 2.03 -8.75
N LYS A 204 -26.41 1.40 -9.90
CA LYS A 204 -27.63 1.56 -10.72
C LYS A 204 -28.55 0.33 -10.74
N GLY A 205 -28.19 -0.76 -10.07
CA GLY A 205 -28.94 -2.02 -9.99
C GLY A 205 -29.84 -2.11 -8.76
N ALA A 206 -30.31 -3.32 -8.46
CA ALA A 206 -31.15 -3.60 -7.30
C ALA A 206 -30.44 -3.24 -5.98
N GLN A 207 -31.16 -2.58 -5.09
CA GLN A 207 -30.68 -2.25 -3.75
C GLN A 207 -30.98 -3.42 -2.80
N LEU A 208 -29.93 -3.95 -2.19
CA LEU A 208 -30.02 -5.02 -1.20
C LEU A 208 -29.98 -4.44 0.22
N SER A 209 -30.70 -5.08 1.15
CA SER A 209 -30.58 -4.79 2.57
C SER A 209 -29.19 -5.15 3.11
N GLY A 210 -28.83 -4.62 4.29
CA GLY A 210 -27.56 -4.97 4.96
C GLY A 210 -27.41 -6.48 5.17
N GLY A 211 -28.43 -7.14 5.72
CA GLY A 211 -28.44 -8.59 5.92
C GLY A 211 -28.35 -9.41 4.62
N GLN A 212 -28.98 -8.95 3.53
CA GLN A 212 -28.85 -9.61 2.21
C GLN A 212 -27.42 -9.50 1.66
N LYS A 213 -26.79 -8.33 1.77
CA LYS A 213 -25.38 -8.14 1.39
C LYS A 213 -24.47 -9.03 2.21
N GLN A 214 -24.75 -9.16 3.51
CA GLN A 214 -23.98 -10.02 4.42
C GLN A 214 -24.08 -11.50 4.05
N ARG A 215 -25.27 -12.00 3.71
CA ARG A 215 -25.43 -13.39 3.25
C ARG A 215 -24.74 -13.68 1.92
N ILE A 216 -24.74 -12.71 0.98
CA ILE A 216 -23.96 -12.83 -0.26
C ILE A 216 -22.45 -12.86 0.04
N ALA A 217 -21.99 -12.09 1.02
CA ALA A 217 -20.61 -12.14 1.50
C ALA A 217 -20.24 -13.51 2.07
N ILE A 218 -21.15 -14.11 2.85
CA ILE A 218 -20.99 -15.46 3.42
C ILE A 218 -20.93 -16.49 2.28
N ALA A 219 -21.84 -16.46 1.32
CA ALA A 219 -21.81 -17.35 0.16
C ALA A 219 -20.49 -17.24 -0.63
N ARG A 220 -19.99 -16.01 -0.82
CA ARG A 220 -18.67 -15.75 -1.43
C ARG A 220 -17.50 -16.30 -0.61
N ALA A 221 -17.60 -16.32 0.71
CA ALA A 221 -16.57 -16.92 1.55
C ALA A 221 -16.60 -18.45 1.47
N LEU A 222 -17.79 -19.05 1.52
CA LEU A 222 -18.01 -20.50 1.49
C LEU A 222 -17.58 -21.14 0.17
N ILE A 223 -17.78 -20.47 -0.98
CA ILE A 223 -17.38 -21.02 -2.30
C ILE A 223 -15.89 -21.27 -2.44
N ARG A 224 -15.07 -20.60 -1.62
CA ARG A 224 -13.62 -20.80 -1.61
C ARG A 224 -13.19 -22.05 -0.83
N ASN A 225 -14.11 -22.67 -0.08
CA ASN A 225 -13.83 -23.72 0.90
C ASN A 225 -12.58 -23.40 1.76
N PRO A 226 -12.59 -22.28 2.50
CA PRO A 226 -11.40 -21.80 3.17
C PRO A 226 -11.08 -22.65 4.41
N LYS A 227 -9.80 -22.96 4.60
CA LYS A 227 -9.33 -23.68 5.82
C LYS A 227 -9.47 -22.87 7.11
N ILE A 228 -9.61 -21.54 6.98
CA ILE A 228 -9.77 -20.59 8.07
C ILE A 228 -10.84 -19.60 7.62
N LEU A 229 -11.92 -19.50 8.39
CA LEU A 229 -13.01 -18.57 8.16
C LEU A 229 -12.97 -17.47 9.23
N LEU A 230 -12.95 -16.21 8.79
CA LEU A 230 -12.96 -15.04 9.67
C LEU A 230 -14.36 -14.43 9.61
N LEU A 231 -15.04 -14.38 10.75
CA LEU A 231 -16.37 -13.81 10.91
C LEU A 231 -16.27 -12.71 11.97
N ASP A 232 -16.46 -11.46 11.57
CA ASP A 232 -16.57 -10.34 12.53
C ASP A 232 -17.98 -9.75 12.40
N GLU A 233 -18.72 -9.77 13.51
CA GLU A 233 -20.11 -9.32 13.57
C GLU A 233 -20.97 -9.83 12.41
N ALA A 234 -20.70 -11.05 11.93
CA ALA A 234 -21.32 -11.64 10.74
C ALA A 234 -22.85 -11.82 10.86
N THR A 235 -23.42 -11.52 12.03
CA THR A 235 -24.83 -11.61 12.38
C THR A 235 -25.43 -10.27 12.84
N SER A 236 -24.65 -9.18 12.90
CA SER A 236 -25.12 -7.89 13.45
C SER A 236 -26.26 -7.23 12.65
N ALA A 237 -26.37 -7.55 11.36
CA ALA A 237 -27.45 -7.09 10.49
C ALA A 237 -28.45 -8.20 10.12
N LEU A 238 -28.41 -9.34 10.81
CA LEU A 238 -29.28 -10.50 10.57
C LEU A 238 -30.36 -10.61 11.64
N ASP A 239 -31.55 -11.05 11.22
CA ASP A 239 -32.64 -11.38 12.14
C ASP A 239 -32.30 -12.63 12.97
N PRO A 240 -32.76 -12.74 14.24
CA PRO A 240 -32.38 -13.82 15.16
C PRO A 240 -32.66 -15.25 14.65
N GLU A 241 -33.70 -15.43 13.83
CA GLU A 241 -34.02 -16.73 13.22
C GLU A 241 -32.99 -17.14 12.16
N ALA A 242 -32.45 -16.17 11.42
CA ALA A 242 -31.48 -16.43 10.37
C ALA A 242 -30.07 -16.68 10.91
N GLU A 243 -29.70 -16.00 12.00
CA GLU A 243 -28.44 -16.24 12.72
C GLU A 243 -28.28 -17.71 13.14
N LYS A 244 -29.34 -18.30 13.68
CA LYS A 244 -29.33 -19.70 14.15
C LYS A 244 -29.16 -20.71 13.01
N VAL A 245 -29.73 -20.43 11.84
CA VAL A 245 -29.60 -21.29 10.64
C VAL A 245 -28.18 -21.21 10.06
N ILE A 246 -27.62 -20.02 10.01
CA ILE A 246 -26.26 -19.80 9.50
C ILE A 246 -25.23 -20.43 10.45
N GLN A 247 -25.38 -20.29 11.77
CA GLN A 247 -24.51 -20.96 12.75
C GLN A 247 -24.52 -22.49 12.62
N ASN A 248 -25.66 -23.10 12.29
CA ASN A 248 -25.73 -24.55 12.08
C ASN A 248 -25.09 -25.02 10.76
N SER A 249 -24.81 -24.08 9.85
CA SER A 249 -24.25 -24.36 8.51
C SER A 249 -22.74 -24.09 8.43
N LEU A 250 -22.15 -23.54 9.49
CA LEU A 250 -20.74 -23.11 9.62
C LEU A 250 -19.93 -24.03 10.51
#